data_AF-A0A3D1SIM9-F1
#
_entry.id   AF-A0A3D1SIM9-F1
#
_cell.length_a   1.000
_cell.length_b   1.000
_cell.length_c   1.000
_cell.angle_alpha   90.00
_cell.angle_beta   90.00
_cell.angle_gamma   90.00
#
_symmetry.space_group_name_H-M   'P 1'
#
loop_
_entity.id
_entity.type
_entity.pdbx_description
1 polymer ?
#
loop_
_entity_poly.entity_id
_entity_poly.type
_entity_poly.pdbx_seq_one_letter_code
_entity_poly.pdbx_strand_id
1 'polypeptide(L)'
;MKEKWRYNIRLAARKGVTVRCGQGQADLDTFYRIYQTTSERDQFFIHNKAHYEDVMRLYGEGDRAALFLAEHEGEAIAGIIVLRFGRWSWYMYG
;
A
#
# COMPACT_ATOMS: atom_id res chain seq x y z
N MET A 1 12.39 13.20 11.92
CA MET A 1 11.27 12.28 12.21
C MET A 1 10.97 12.33 13.71
N LYS A 2 9.70 12.47 14.13
CA LYS A 2 9.33 12.50 15.56
C LYS A 2 9.73 11.18 16.25
N GLU A 3 10.13 11.25 17.52
CA GLU A 3 10.64 10.09 18.27
C GLU A 3 9.67 8.90 18.28
N LYS A 4 8.39 9.16 18.58
CA LYS A 4 7.33 8.12 18.55
C LYS A 4 7.21 7.41 17.20
N TRP A 5 7.44 8.10 16.08
CA TRP A 5 7.35 7.50 14.75
C TRP A 5 8.51 6.52 14.51
N ARG A 6 9.74 6.94 14.82
CA ARG A 6 10.91 6.04 14.76
C ARG A 6 10.74 4.82 15.66
N TYR A 7 10.22 5.02 16.86
CA TYR A 7 9.96 3.94 17.80
C TYR A 7 8.95 2.94 17.23
N ASN A 8 7.81 3.41 16.70
CA ASN A 8 6.76 2.55 16.15
C ASN A 8 7.21 1.77 14.91
N ILE A 9 8.00 2.37 14.01
CA ILE A 9 8.57 1.66 12.85
C ILE A 9 9.43 0.47 13.31
N ARG A 10 10.30 0.70 14.31
CA ARG A 10 11.14 -0.37 14.87
C ARG A 10 10.33 -1.40 15.65
N LEU A 11 9.27 -0.97 16.33
CA LEU A 11 8.38 -1.86 17.05
C LEU A 11 7.64 -2.80 16.09
N ALA A 12 7.13 -2.29 14.97
CA ALA A 12 6.48 -3.12 13.94
C ALA A 12 7.44 -4.20 13.41
N ALA A 13 8.67 -3.82 13.07
CA ALA A 13 9.69 -4.78 12.63
C ALA A 13 10.01 -5.84 13.70
N ARG A 14 10.15 -5.46 14.98
CA ARG A 14 10.35 -6.41 16.09
C ARG A 14 9.16 -7.34 16.32
N LYS A 15 7.95 -6.88 16.00
CA LYS A 15 6.73 -7.69 16.03
C LYS A 15 6.57 -8.58 14.79
N GLY A 16 7.56 -8.65 13.90
CA GLY A 16 7.50 -9.53 12.73
C GLY A 16 6.77 -8.95 11.52
N VAL A 17 6.45 -7.65 11.53
CA VAL A 17 5.90 -7.00 10.33
C VAL A 17 6.99 -6.86 9.28
N THR A 18 6.72 -7.36 8.08
CA THR A 18 7.57 -7.21 6.90
C THR A 18 6.84 -6.39 5.83
N VAL A 19 7.58 -5.79 4.90
CA VAL A 19 7.00 -5.04 3.78
C VAL A 19 7.61 -5.55 2.50
N ARG A 20 6.77 -5.85 1.50
CA ARG A 20 7.20 -6.27 0.16
C ARG A 20 6.51 -5.46 -0.92
N CYS A 21 7.12 -5.40 -2.10
CA CYS A 21 6.45 -4.89 -3.29
C CYS A 21 5.40 -5.92 -3.74
N GLY A 22 4.16 -5.49 -3.88
CA GLY A 22 3.07 -6.29 -4.41
C GLY A 22 3.22 -6.49 -5.92
N GLN A 23 2.87 -7.67 -6.40
CA GLN A 23 3.02 -8.08 -7.79
C GLN A 23 1.74 -8.76 -8.31
N GLY A 24 1.33 -8.36 -9.52
CA GLY A 24 0.21 -8.96 -10.22
C GLY A 24 -1.15 -8.71 -9.55
N GLN A 25 -2.16 -9.41 -10.06
CA GLN A 25 -3.55 -9.16 -9.72
C GLN A 25 -3.91 -9.59 -8.30
N ALA A 26 -3.34 -10.69 -7.80
CA ALA A 26 -3.68 -11.24 -6.48
C ALA A 26 -3.32 -10.29 -5.33
N ASP A 27 -2.18 -9.60 -5.44
CA ASP A 27 -1.76 -8.60 -4.45
C ASP A 27 -2.60 -7.33 -4.53
N LEU A 28 -3.02 -6.93 -5.74
CA LEU A 28 -3.91 -5.80 -5.93
C LEU A 28 -5.31 -6.08 -5.35
N ASP A 29 -5.83 -7.29 -5.54
CA ASP A 29 -7.09 -7.75 -4.94
C ASP A 29 -6.98 -7.74 -3.40
N THR A 30 -5.84 -8.16 -2.86
CA THR A 30 -5.56 -8.13 -1.42
C THR A 30 -5.53 -6.70 -0.89
N PHE A 31 -4.83 -5.79 -1.56
CA PHE A 31 -4.84 -4.36 -1.24
C PHE A 31 -6.25 -3.79 -1.27
N TYR A 32 -7.02 -4.04 -2.34
CA TYR A 32 -8.36 -3.50 -2.50
C TYR A 32 -9.29 -3.95 -1.38
N ARG A 33 -9.22 -5.22 -0.95
CA ARG A 33 -9.98 -5.72 0.20
C ARG A 33 -9.65 -4.97 1.49
N ILE A 34 -8.36 -4.78 1.79
CA ILE A 34 -7.92 -4.04 2.98
C ILE A 34 -8.37 -2.58 2.90
N TYR A 35 -8.24 -1.96 1.73
CA TYR A 35 -8.60 -0.56 1.51
C TYR A 35 -10.11 -0.34 1.59
N GLN A 36 -10.91 -1.28 1.10
CA GLN A 36 -12.36 -1.29 1.26
C GLN A 36 -12.75 -1.35 2.74
N THR A 37 -12.23 -2.32 3.50
CA THR A 37 -12.49 -2.40 4.95
C THR A 37 -12.07 -1.13 5.68
N THR A 38 -10.95 -0.52 5.29
CA THR A 38 -10.48 0.74 5.85
C THR A 38 -11.42 1.90 5.53
N SER A 39 -11.90 1.97 4.29
CA SER A 39 -12.84 2.99 3.83
C SER A 39 -14.21 2.89 4.50
N GLU A 40 -14.69 1.67 4.72
CA GLU A 40 -15.92 1.40 5.47
C GLU A 40 -15.77 1.75 6.95
N ARG A 41 -14.61 1.49 7.56
CA ARG A 41 -14.34 1.86 8.95
C ARG A 41 -14.26 3.38 9.14
N ASP A 42 -13.52 4.05 8.27
CA ASP A 42 -13.16 5.48 8.43
C ASP A 42 -14.07 6.41 7.62
N GLN A 43 -15.06 5.86 6.91
CA GLN A 43 -16.14 6.56 6.19
C GLN A 43 -15.62 7.52 5.11
N PHE A 44 -14.78 7.02 4.20
CA PHE A 44 -14.31 7.78 3.03
C PHE A 44 -14.57 7.06 1.71
N PHE A 45 -14.62 7.83 0.63
CA PHE A 45 -14.83 7.30 -0.71
C PHE A 45 -13.57 6.64 -1.28
N ILE A 46 -13.75 5.48 -1.91
CA ILE A 46 -12.73 4.82 -2.73
C ILE A 46 -13.28 4.53 -4.11
N HIS A 47 -12.40 4.51 -5.11
CA HIS A 47 -12.78 4.11 -6.46
C HIS A 47 -13.07 2.62 -6.52
N ASN A 48 -13.67 2.16 -7.62
CA ASN A 48 -13.77 0.73 -7.89
C ASN A 48 -12.37 0.12 -8.13
N LYS A 49 -12.27 -1.20 -8.04
CA LYS A 49 -11.01 -1.93 -8.20
C LYS A 49 -10.31 -1.63 -9.55
N ALA A 50 -11.10 -1.52 -10.62
CA ALA A 50 -10.60 -1.26 -11.98
C ALA A 50 -9.77 0.04 -12.07
N HIS A 51 -10.10 1.06 -11.29
CA HIS A 51 -9.29 2.29 -11.22
C HIS A 51 -7.85 2.00 -10.76
N TYR A 52 -7.68 1.16 -9.74
CA TYR A 52 -6.35 0.83 -9.23
C TYR A 52 -5.59 -0.12 -10.17
N GLU A 53 -6.31 -1.01 -10.86
CA GLU A 53 -5.77 -1.84 -11.94
C GLU A 53 -5.20 -0.96 -13.06
N ASP A 54 -5.96 0.05 -13.49
CA ASP A 54 -5.51 1.01 -14.50
C ASP A 54 -4.32 1.84 -14.03
N VAL A 55 -4.29 2.29 -12.77
CA VAL A 55 -3.13 2.98 -12.21
C VAL A 55 -1.89 2.10 -12.26
N MET A 56 -1.97 0.85 -11.78
CA MET A 56 -0.84 -0.08 -11.79
C MET A 56 -0.41 -0.46 -13.21
N ARG A 57 -1.35 -0.60 -14.14
CA ARG A 57 -1.07 -0.91 -15.55
C ARG A 57 -0.39 0.25 -16.29
N LEU A 58 -0.88 1.48 -16.12
CA LEU A 58 -0.38 2.65 -16.84
C LEU A 58 0.93 3.19 -16.26
N TYR A 59 1.12 3.06 -14.95
CA TYR A 59 2.26 3.65 -14.25
C TYR A 59 3.22 2.61 -13.65
N GLY A 60 2.90 1.32 -13.66
CA GLY A 60 3.82 0.27 -13.20
C GLY A 60 5.08 0.18 -14.06
N GLU A 61 4.96 0.43 -15.36
CA GLU A 61 6.11 0.48 -16.26
C GLU A 61 7.06 1.65 -15.93
N GLY A 62 8.33 1.30 -15.72
CA GLY A 62 9.40 2.26 -15.40
C GLY A 62 9.42 2.70 -13.93
N ASP A 63 8.91 1.88 -13.02
CA ASP A 63 8.89 2.13 -11.56
C ASP A 63 8.19 3.45 -11.17
N ARG A 64 7.13 3.82 -11.91
CA ARG A 64 6.33 5.03 -11.65
C ARG A 64 5.14 4.78 -10.74
N ALA A 65 4.79 3.52 -10.47
CA ALA A 65 3.83 3.09 -9.47
C ALA A 65 4.34 1.83 -8.77
N ALA A 66 4.19 1.79 -7.45
CA ALA A 66 4.50 0.62 -6.65
C ALA A 66 3.40 0.39 -5.61
N LEU A 67 2.89 -0.84 -5.56
CA LEU A 67 2.08 -1.33 -4.47
C LEU A 67 3.02 -1.90 -3.40
N PHE A 68 2.87 -1.48 -2.15
CA PHE A 68 3.57 -2.09 -1.01
C PHE A 68 2.55 -2.73 -0.10
N LEU A 69 2.80 -3.97 0.29
CA LEU A 69 2.00 -4.71 1.26
C LEU A 69 2.82 -4.92 2.53
N ALA A 70 2.23 -4.57 3.66
CA ALA A 70 2.77 -4.89 4.97
C ALA A 70 2.14 -6.20 5.46
N GLU A 71 2.97 -7.17 5.80
CA GLU A 71 2.55 -8.52 6.18
C GLU A 71 2.98 -8.84 7.62
N HIS A 72 2.10 -9.52 8.35
CA HIS A 72 2.37 -10.09 9.67
C HIS A 72 1.95 -11.55 9.62
N GLU A 73 2.87 -12.46 9.97
CA GLU A 73 2.60 -13.91 9.97
C GLU A 73 2.08 -14.46 8.62
N GLY A 74 2.51 -13.84 7.52
CA GLY A 74 2.10 -14.22 6.15
C GLY A 74 0.77 -13.61 5.69
N GLU A 75 0.10 -12.82 6.54
CA GLU A 75 -1.14 -12.13 6.19
C GLU A 75 -0.88 -10.63 5.95
N ALA A 76 -1.36 -10.11 4.82
CA ALA A 76 -1.30 -8.69 4.52
C ALA A 76 -2.28 -7.91 5.43
N ILE A 77 -1.74 -7.01 6.24
CA ILE A 77 -2.49 -6.22 7.22
C ILE A 77 -2.67 -4.75 6.82
N ALA A 78 -1.83 -4.26 5.90
CA ALA A 78 -1.92 -2.91 5.35
C ALA A 78 -1.33 -2.90 3.95
N GLY A 79 -1.72 -1.92 3.13
CA GLY A 79 -1.14 -1.73 1.82
C GLY A 79 -1.22 -0.29 1.35
N ILE A 80 -0.26 0.11 0.54
CA ILE A 80 -0.15 1.47 0.01
C ILE A 80 0.22 1.46 -1.47
N ILE A 81 -0.31 2.39 -2.24
CA ILE A 81 0.15 2.66 -3.61
C ILE A 81 0.90 3.99 -3.61
N VAL A 82 2.14 3.93 -4.07
CA VAL A 82 3.03 5.08 -4.23
C VAL A 82 3.22 5.37 -5.70
N LEU A 83 3.00 6.62 -6.11
CA LEU A 83 3.33 7.08 -7.46
C LEU A 83 4.62 7.90 -7.43
N ARG A 84 5.40 7.80 -8.50
CA ARG A 84 6.65 8.56 -8.70
C ARG A 84 6.61 9.33 -10.00
N PHE A 85 6.96 10.61 -9.94
CA PHE A 85 7.13 11.47 -11.11
C PHE A 85 8.37 12.34 -10.94
N GLY A 86 9.36 12.14 -11.81
CA GLY A 86 10.67 12.76 -11.70
C GLY A 86 11.36 12.39 -10.38
N ARG A 87 11.61 13.41 -9.54
CA ARG A 87 12.29 13.27 -8.24
C ARG A 87 11.34 13.10 -7.05
N TRP A 88 10.03 13.16 -7.28
CA TRP A 88 9.02 13.16 -6.23
C TRP A 88 8.27 11.83 -6.19
N SER A 89 7.89 11.44 -4.98
CA SER A 89 7.01 10.31 -4.75
C SER A 89 5.84 10.75 -3.86
N TRP A 90 4.65 10.24 -4.18
CA TRP A 90 3.42 10.52 -3.44
C TRP A 90 2.83 9.21 -2.95
N TYR A 91 2.57 9.17 -1.66
CA TYR A 91 1.66 8.19 -1.07
C TYR A 91 0.25 8.56 -1.51
N MET A 92 -0.26 7.88 -2.54
CA MET A 92 -1.52 8.27 -3.21
C MET A 92 -2.73 7.56 -2.60
N TYR A 93 -2.58 6.29 -2.25
CA TYR A 93 -3.66 5.46 -1.72
C TYR A 93 -3.14 4.58 -0.59
N GLY A 94 -3.95 4.42 0.47
CA GLY A 94 -3.69 3.51 1.60
C GLY A 94 -4.21 4.05 2.92
#